data_AF-A0A1A9WLY5-F1
#
_entry.id   AF-A0A1A9WLY5-F1
#
_cell.length_a   1.000
_cell.length_b   1.000
_cell.length_c   1.000
_cell.angle_alpha   90.00
_cell.angle_beta   90.00
_cell.angle_gamma   90.00
#
_symmetry.space_group_name_H-M   'P 1'
#
loop_
_entity.id
_entity.type
_entity.pdbx_description
1 polymer ?
#
loop_
_entity_poly.entity_id
_entity_poly.type
_entity_poly.pdbx_seq_one_letter_code
_entity_poly.pdbx_strand_id
1 'polypeptide(L)'
;MFAHVDMKRWFVIVTRYNLSQVQEFVKLCIRAAQSMKMRISDPVYEEMSDDRNASYSQAIDNATSRDPQILMLVMATNNEEKYSCIKKKCCVDRPVPSQVVTLKTIAPRGDRTSGLMSIATKVVIQMNAKLMGAPWMIDMPLKGLMTVGFDVCHSAKDRNKSYGALVATMDLTASTRYYSTVTQHMKGQELSNEITMNLTCALKAYRSEHGTLPKRILFFRDGVGDGQLYQVFNTEVNCLKKKLDEMYVSAGFSTGCLMAFIIVSKRINTRYFVNRQNPVPGTVVDDVITLPERYDFFLVSQSVRQGTVSPTSYNVLHDNMGLPADKIQILTYKMTHLYYNWSGTLRVPAVCQYAHKLAFLVAESIHRAPSNALENQLYFL
;
A
#
# COMPACT_ATOMS: atom_id res chain seq x y z
N MET A 1 -12.05 14.40 1.52
CA MET A 1 -11.33 15.45 2.27
C MET A 1 -9.83 15.23 2.08
N PHE A 2 -9.06 16.28 1.81
CA PHE A 2 -7.59 16.24 1.78
C PHE A 2 -7.06 16.39 3.21
N ALA A 3 -6.18 15.49 3.64
CA ALA A 3 -5.47 15.58 4.90
C ALA A 3 -3.97 15.68 4.63
N HIS A 4 -3.28 16.56 5.36
CA HIS A 4 -1.84 16.72 5.24
C HIS A 4 -1.16 16.75 6.60
N VAL A 5 0.13 16.44 6.60
CA VAL A 5 0.99 16.60 7.76
C VAL A 5 2.06 17.64 7.45
N ASP A 6 2.07 18.73 8.23
CA ASP A 6 3.10 19.74 8.12
C ASP A 6 4.49 19.14 8.39
N MET A 7 5.41 19.33 7.46
CA MET A 7 6.80 18.89 7.59
C MET A 7 7.63 20.03 8.17
N LYS A 8 8.03 19.88 9.43
CA LYS A 8 8.80 20.85 10.21
C LYS A 8 10.24 20.40 10.45
N ARG A 9 10.46 19.09 10.61
CA ARG A 9 11.78 18.49 10.84
C ARG A 9 12.00 17.40 9.81
N TRP A 10 12.69 17.73 8.73
CA TRP A 10 13.03 16.76 7.70
C TRP A 10 14.41 17.05 7.13
N PHE A 11 15.04 16.00 6.63
CA PHE A 11 16.45 16.03 6.25
C PHE A 11 16.62 15.57 4.81
N VAL A 12 17.58 16.17 4.13
CA VAL A 12 17.97 15.81 2.77
C VAL A 12 19.41 15.30 2.80
N ILE A 13 19.60 14.02 2.51
CA ILE A 13 20.92 13.40 2.39
C ILE A 13 21.35 13.47 0.92
N VAL A 14 22.48 14.15 0.68
CA VAL A 14 22.95 14.48 -0.66
C VAL A 14 24.47 14.54 -0.70
N THR A 15 25.08 14.27 -1.85
CA THR A 15 26.52 14.50 -2.03
C THR A 15 26.83 15.98 -2.27
N ARG A 16 27.96 16.48 -1.75
CA ARG A 16 28.37 17.89 -1.86
C ARG A 16 28.30 18.44 -3.28
N TYR A 17 28.75 17.65 -4.25
CA TYR A 17 28.78 18.04 -5.66
C TYR A 17 27.40 18.32 -6.27
N ASN A 18 26.33 17.72 -5.73
CA ASN A 18 24.98 17.83 -6.27
C ASN A 18 24.05 18.72 -5.44
N LEU A 19 24.57 19.35 -4.38
CA LEU A 19 23.79 20.13 -3.42
C LEU A 19 22.93 21.21 -4.08
N SER A 20 23.53 22.01 -4.98
CA SER A 20 22.83 23.10 -5.66
C SER A 20 21.61 22.63 -6.44
N GLN A 21 21.76 21.58 -7.25
CA GLN A 21 20.67 20.99 -8.04
C GLN A 21 19.54 20.44 -7.15
N VAL A 22 19.91 19.84 -6.02
CA VAL A 22 18.94 19.30 -5.05
C VAL A 22 18.21 20.43 -4.33
N GLN A 23 18.89 21.53 -3.99
CA GLN A 23 18.26 22.71 -3.41
C GLN A 23 17.21 23.33 -4.35
N GLU A 24 17.50 23.40 -5.65
CA GLU A 24 16.52 23.83 -6.65
C GLU A 24 15.28 22.93 -6.68
N PHE A 25 15.48 21.61 -6.66
CA PHE A 25 14.36 20.66 -6.61
C PHE A 25 13.56 20.77 -5.31
N VAL A 26 14.21 20.94 -4.16
CA VAL A 26 13.56 21.16 -2.86
C VAL A 26 12.67 22.41 -2.90
N LYS A 27 13.13 23.50 -3.51
CA LYS A 27 12.30 24.71 -3.71
C LYS A 27 11.04 24.41 -4.53
N LEU A 28 11.14 23.56 -5.56
CA LEU A 28 9.97 23.11 -6.32
C LEU A 28 9.03 22.27 -5.46
N CYS A 29 9.54 21.38 -4.61
CA CYS A 29 8.74 20.61 -3.66
C CYS A 29 8.00 21.54 -2.67
N ILE A 30 8.68 22.53 -2.10
CA ILE A 30 8.06 23.51 -1.19
C ILE A 30 6.94 24.29 -1.92
N ARG A 31 7.20 24.76 -3.14
CA ARG A 31 6.20 25.45 -3.96
C ARG A 31 5.00 24.56 -4.29
N ALA A 32 5.23 23.28 -4.60
CA ALA A 32 4.16 22.31 -4.86
C ALA A 32 3.34 22.01 -3.59
N ALA A 33 3.99 21.92 -2.43
CA ALA A 33 3.30 21.72 -1.16
C ALA A 33 2.40 22.91 -0.82
N GLN A 34 2.89 24.15 -1.04
CA GLN A 34 2.11 25.37 -0.83
C GLN A 34 0.84 25.42 -1.67
N SER A 35 0.88 25.01 -2.95
CA SER A 35 -0.33 24.95 -3.78
C SER A 35 -1.33 23.90 -3.30
N MET A 36 -0.86 22.86 -2.62
CA MET A 36 -1.69 21.85 -1.95
C MET A 36 -2.05 22.23 -0.50
N LYS A 37 -1.73 23.45 -0.06
CA LYS A 37 -1.96 23.95 1.33
C LYS A 37 -1.23 23.15 2.42
N MET A 38 -0.17 22.44 2.08
CA MET A 38 0.70 21.72 3.01
C MET A 38 1.94 22.59 3.31
N ARG A 39 2.29 22.78 4.58
CA ARG A 39 3.52 23.52 4.92
C ARG A 39 4.71 22.57 5.02
N ILE A 40 5.76 22.91 4.28
CA ILE A 40 7.06 22.25 4.33
C ILE A 40 8.09 23.32 4.68
N SER A 41 8.80 23.15 5.80
CA SER A 41 9.93 24.00 6.19
C SER A 41 11.14 23.75 5.29
N ASP A 42 12.14 24.62 5.34
CA ASP A 42 13.44 24.30 4.76
C ASP A 42 14.04 23.06 5.46
N PRO A 43 14.60 22.10 4.69
CA PRO A 43 15.22 20.91 5.27
C PRO A 43 16.60 21.21 5.86
N VAL A 44 17.05 20.31 6.72
CA VAL A 44 18.46 20.23 7.10
C VAL A 44 19.19 19.34 6.08
N TYR A 45 20.26 19.85 5.48
CA TYR A 45 21.07 19.09 4.52
C TYR A 45 22.17 18.31 5.24
N GLU A 46 22.22 17.00 5.02
CA GLU A 46 23.30 16.13 5.47
C GLU A 46 24.19 15.80 4.27
N GLU A 47 25.30 16.51 4.19
CA GLU A 47 26.21 16.47 3.06
C GLU A 47 27.22 15.32 3.17
N MET A 48 27.30 14.52 2.11
CA MET A 48 28.25 13.43 1.99
C MET A 48 29.37 13.77 1.00
N SER A 49 30.58 13.31 1.28
CA SER A 49 31.74 13.47 0.37
C SER A 49 31.66 12.59 -0.87
N ASP A 50 31.00 11.43 -0.76
CA ASP A 50 30.92 10.43 -1.82
C ASP A 50 29.54 9.72 -1.83
N ASP A 51 29.30 8.93 -2.88
CA ASP A 51 28.05 8.21 -3.12
C ASP A 51 28.17 6.71 -2.75
N ARG A 52 28.91 6.36 -1.69
CA ARG A 52 29.09 4.96 -1.22
C ARG A 52 28.05 4.58 -0.16
N ASN A 53 27.75 3.28 -0.07
CA ASN A 53 26.76 2.74 0.88
C ASN A 53 27.09 3.08 2.35
N ALA A 54 28.38 3.05 2.73
CA ALA A 54 28.82 3.41 4.08
C ALA A 54 28.50 4.87 4.42
N SER A 55 28.69 5.79 3.46
CA SER A 55 28.41 7.22 3.62
C SER A 55 26.91 7.47 3.82
N TYR A 56 26.04 6.79 3.05
CA TYR A 56 24.59 6.86 3.29
C TYR A 56 24.21 6.33 4.67
N SER A 57 24.77 5.19 5.08
CA SER A 57 24.46 4.63 6.40
C SER A 57 24.84 5.61 7.52
N GLN A 58 26.02 6.21 7.45
CA GLN A 58 26.49 7.18 8.44
C GLN A 58 25.62 8.46 8.43
N ALA A 59 25.28 8.97 7.25
CA ALA A 59 24.40 10.14 7.12
C ALA A 59 22.99 9.87 7.67
N ILE A 60 22.44 8.67 7.46
CA ILE A 60 21.17 8.24 8.04
C ILE A 60 21.27 8.19 9.57
N ASP A 61 22.35 7.61 10.13
CA ASP A 61 22.54 7.57 11.58
C ASP A 61 22.64 8.99 12.18
N ASN A 62 23.37 9.90 11.52
CA ASN A 62 23.50 11.29 11.93
C ASN A 62 22.15 12.03 11.87
N ALA A 63 21.41 11.90 10.76
CA ALA A 63 20.11 12.54 10.59
C ALA A 63 19.09 12.01 11.60
N THR A 64 19.03 10.69 11.80
CA THR A 64 18.07 10.05 12.71
C THR A 64 18.33 10.36 14.19
N SER A 65 19.57 10.68 14.57
CA SER A 65 19.88 11.18 15.92
C SER A 65 19.15 12.48 16.28
N ARG A 66 18.66 13.23 15.28
CA ARG A 66 17.95 14.51 15.45
C ARG A 66 16.42 14.39 15.28
N ASP A 67 15.88 13.17 15.37
CA ASP A 67 14.44 12.86 15.32
C ASP A 67 13.68 13.51 14.13
N PRO A 68 14.02 13.12 12.88
CA PRO A 68 13.37 13.62 11.69
C PRO A 68 12.01 12.94 11.44
N GLN A 69 11.04 13.70 10.92
CA GLN A 69 9.76 13.16 10.46
C GLN A 69 9.93 12.27 9.22
N ILE A 70 10.81 12.68 8.30
CA ILE A 70 11.08 11.97 7.04
C ILE A 70 12.48 12.32 6.53
N LEU A 71 13.12 11.37 5.85
CA LEU A 71 14.38 11.57 5.14
C LEU A 71 14.15 11.59 3.63
N MET A 72 14.73 12.55 2.92
CA MET A 72 14.90 12.50 1.47
C MET A 72 16.33 12.10 1.14
N LEU A 73 16.53 11.05 0.35
CA LEU A 73 17.85 10.57 -0.04
C LEU A 73 18.01 10.70 -1.56
N VAL A 74 19.07 11.37 -1.99
CA VAL A 74 19.34 11.63 -3.41
C VAL A 74 20.46 10.72 -3.90
N MET A 75 20.10 9.75 -4.74
CA MET A 75 21.06 8.85 -5.38
C MET A 75 21.56 9.42 -6.71
N ALA A 76 22.87 9.30 -6.98
CA ALA A 76 23.43 9.79 -8.23
C ALA A 76 22.93 8.99 -9.45
N THR A 77 22.87 7.66 -9.30
CA THR A 77 22.41 6.72 -10.32
C THR A 77 21.39 5.75 -9.74
N ASN A 78 20.59 5.13 -10.61
CA ASN A 78 19.70 4.05 -10.18
C ASN A 78 20.53 2.80 -9.87
N ASN A 79 20.57 2.40 -8.61
CA ASN A 79 21.34 1.24 -8.15
C ASN A 79 20.52 0.49 -7.08
N GLU A 80 20.10 -0.72 -7.41
CA GLU A 80 19.20 -1.54 -6.57
C GLU A 80 19.83 -1.96 -5.25
N GLU A 81 21.14 -2.28 -5.25
CA GLU A 81 21.87 -2.66 -4.04
C GLU A 81 21.93 -1.49 -3.05
N LYS A 82 22.26 -0.29 -3.54
CA LYS A 82 22.29 0.93 -2.73
C LYS A 82 20.91 1.28 -2.19
N TYR A 83 19.87 1.17 -3.02
CA TYR A 83 18.49 1.36 -2.60
C TYR A 83 18.10 0.37 -1.49
N SER A 84 18.47 -0.91 -1.65
CA SER A 84 18.28 -1.96 -0.65
C SER A 84 18.97 -1.63 0.68
N CYS A 85 20.24 -1.18 0.66
CA CYS A 85 20.95 -0.76 1.85
C CYS A 85 20.25 0.41 2.57
N ILE A 86 19.84 1.44 1.83
CA ILE A 86 19.12 2.60 2.37
C ILE A 86 17.80 2.17 3.01
N LYS A 87 17.00 1.37 2.29
CA LYS A 87 15.69 0.93 2.78
C LYS A 87 15.82 0.02 3.99
N LYS A 88 16.77 -0.91 3.99
CA LYS A 88 17.05 -1.76 5.15
C LYS A 88 17.40 -0.93 6.38
N LYS A 89 18.29 0.05 6.24
CA LYS A 89 18.68 0.95 7.33
C LYS A 89 17.47 1.73 7.87
N CYS A 90 16.68 2.36 7.00
CA CYS A 90 15.53 3.19 7.39
C CYS A 90 14.29 2.41 7.85
N CYS A 91 14.14 1.14 7.48
CA CYS A 91 12.94 0.35 7.83
C CYS A 91 13.17 -0.63 8.98
N VAL A 92 14.43 -0.99 9.26
CA VAL A 92 14.79 -2.01 10.26
C VAL A 92 15.61 -1.38 11.37
N ASP A 93 16.79 -0.85 11.04
CA ASP A 93 17.78 -0.44 12.06
C ASP A 93 17.45 0.92 12.68
N ARG A 94 16.93 1.85 11.88
CA ARG A 94 16.54 3.21 12.25
C ARG A 94 15.17 3.51 11.64
N PRO A 95 14.05 3.12 12.29
CA PRO A 95 12.73 3.21 11.69
C PRO A 95 12.31 4.66 11.45
N VAL A 96 12.47 5.12 10.21
CA VAL A 96 12.06 6.45 9.75
C VAL A 96 11.58 6.35 8.30
N PRO A 97 10.45 6.99 7.95
CA PRO A 97 10.04 7.10 6.56
C PRO A 97 11.13 7.70 5.69
N SER A 98 11.34 7.12 4.51
CA SER A 98 12.36 7.58 3.57
C SER A 98 11.82 7.74 2.14
N GLN A 99 12.18 8.86 1.52
CA GLN A 99 11.90 9.21 0.15
C GLN A 99 13.19 9.17 -0.66
N VAL A 100 13.33 8.18 -1.55
CA VAL A 100 14.51 8.09 -2.42
C VAL A 100 14.18 8.74 -3.76
N VAL A 101 15.09 9.57 -4.27
CA VAL A 101 15.00 10.17 -5.60
C VAL A 101 16.34 10.01 -6.31
N THR A 102 16.33 9.97 -7.65
CA THR A 102 17.56 9.91 -8.44
C THR A 102 17.86 11.27 -9.08
N LEU A 103 19.13 11.64 -9.21
CA LEU A 103 19.53 12.89 -9.88
C LEU A 103 18.96 13.00 -11.29
N LYS A 104 18.93 11.89 -12.02
CA LYS A 104 18.36 11.84 -13.38
C LYS A 104 16.88 12.29 -13.41
N THR A 105 16.13 12.05 -12.34
CA THR A 105 14.72 12.43 -12.22
C THR A 105 14.52 13.89 -11.82
N ILE A 106 15.37 14.40 -10.92
CA ILE A 106 15.18 15.74 -10.32
C ILE A 106 16.00 16.85 -10.98
N ALA A 107 17.06 16.48 -11.70
CA ALA A 107 17.94 17.37 -12.45
C ALA A 107 18.27 16.75 -13.83
N PRO A 108 17.27 16.57 -14.71
CA PRO A 108 17.49 16.03 -16.04
C PRO A 108 18.33 16.99 -16.88
N ARG A 109 19.24 16.45 -17.71
CA ARG A 109 20.05 17.24 -18.65
C ARG A 109 19.26 17.52 -19.95
N GLY A 110 19.37 18.73 -20.49
CA GLY A 110 18.78 19.15 -21.77
C GLY A 110 17.29 19.57 -21.69
N ASP A 111 16.58 19.55 -22.83
CA ASP A 111 15.17 19.99 -23.00
C ASP A 111 14.11 19.20 -22.20
N ARG A 112 14.52 18.25 -21.35
CA ARG A 112 13.62 17.47 -20.49
C ARG A 112 13.29 18.14 -19.15
N THR A 113 13.60 19.42 -19.00
CA THR A 113 13.24 20.23 -17.83
C THR A 113 11.72 20.48 -17.74
N SER A 114 10.99 20.32 -18.85
CA SER A 114 9.52 20.35 -18.84
C SER A 114 8.95 19.21 -18.00
N GLY A 115 8.26 19.54 -16.90
CA GLY A 115 7.57 18.57 -16.03
C GLY A 115 8.19 18.34 -14.65
N LEU A 116 9.29 19.01 -14.31
CA LEU A 116 9.89 18.94 -12.96
C LEU A 116 8.90 19.30 -11.84
N MET A 117 8.03 20.29 -12.07
CA MET A 117 6.97 20.65 -11.11
C MET A 117 5.97 19.50 -10.88
N SER A 118 5.62 18.75 -11.93
CA SER A 118 4.75 17.57 -11.81
C SER A 118 5.45 16.44 -11.04
N ILE A 119 6.75 16.26 -11.25
CA ILE A 119 7.56 15.30 -10.48
C ILE A 119 7.60 15.71 -9.00
N ALA A 120 7.92 16.97 -8.70
CA ALA A 120 7.94 17.51 -7.34
C ALA A 120 6.58 17.34 -6.65
N THR A 121 5.47 17.62 -7.36
CA THR A 121 4.11 17.43 -6.84
C THR A 121 3.86 15.98 -6.45
N LYS A 122 4.24 15.01 -7.29
CA LYS A 122 4.08 13.57 -6.99
C LYS A 122 4.95 13.12 -5.82
N VAL A 123 6.18 13.63 -5.73
CA VAL A 123 7.09 13.35 -4.60
C VAL A 123 6.49 13.89 -3.29
N VAL A 124 5.95 15.11 -3.29
CA VAL A 124 5.30 15.69 -2.10
C VAL A 124 4.05 14.91 -1.71
N ILE A 125 3.20 14.51 -2.67
CA ILE A 125 2.03 13.64 -2.42
C ILE A 125 2.46 12.33 -1.75
N GLN A 126 3.53 11.70 -2.25
CA GLN A 126 4.07 10.47 -1.70
C GLN A 126 4.66 10.67 -0.30
N MET A 127 5.38 11.77 -0.05
CA MET A 127 5.90 12.11 1.27
C MET A 127 4.78 12.39 2.27
N ASN A 128 3.73 13.10 1.85
CA ASN A 128 2.54 13.32 2.67
C ASN A 128 1.87 11.99 3.06
N ALA A 129 1.71 11.07 2.10
CA ALA A 129 1.16 9.73 2.37
C ALA A 129 2.02 8.92 3.35
N LYS A 130 3.35 8.96 3.21
CA LYS A 130 4.30 8.32 4.15
C LYS A 130 4.18 8.85 5.57
N LEU A 131 3.82 10.12 5.71
CA LEU A 131 3.57 10.79 6.98
C LEU A 131 2.12 10.67 7.47
N MET A 132 1.30 9.84 6.83
CA MET A 132 -0.12 9.61 7.17
C MET A 132 -1.10 10.74 6.81
N GLY A 133 -0.69 11.64 5.93
CA GLY A 133 -1.62 12.47 5.18
C GLY A 133 -2.41 11.64 4.16
N ALA A 134 -3.58 12.15 3.78
CA ALA A 134 -4.42 11.60 2.73
C ALA A 134 -4.57 12.62 1.59
N PRO A 135 -3.84 12.42 0.48
CA PRO A 135 -3.90 13.30 -0.69
C PRO A 135 -5.32 13.42 -1.29
N TRP A 136 -6.15 12.41 -1.12
CA TRP A 136 -7.58 12.48 -1.40
C TRP A 136 -8.30 11.36 -0.62
N MET A 137 -9.62 11.46 -0.56
CA MET A 137 -10.48 10.44 0.06
C MET A 137 -11.77 10.35 -0.74
N ILE A 138 -12.41 9.20 -0.70
CA ILE A 138 -13.75 8.98 -1.25
C ILE A 138 -14.77 8.98 -0.11
N ASP A 139 -16.02 9.27 -0.45
CA ASP A 139 -17.11 9.11 0.49
C ASP A 139 -17.39 7.61 0.75
N MET A 140 -17.38 7.24 2.03
CA MET A 140 -17.52 5.86 2.49
C MET A 140 -18.85 5.72 3.24
N PRO A 141 -19.81 4.93 2.71
CA PRO A 141 -21.17 4.90 3.26
C PRO A 141 -21.31 4.04 4.53
N LEU A 142 -20.26 3.30 4.91
CA LEU A 142 -20.29 2.35 6.03
C LEU A 142 -19.33 2.79 7.13
N LYS A 143 -19.90 3.15 8.29
CA LYS A 143 -19.13 3.37 9.53
C LYS A 143 -18.71 2.02 10.12
N GLY A 144 -17.53 1.97 10.72
CA GLY A 144 -17.01 0.75 11.34
C GLY A 144 -16.56 -0.31 10.34
N LEU A 145 -16.20 0.07 9.11
CA LEU A 145 -15.68 -0.84 8.09
C LEU A 145 -14.15 -0.88 8.14
N MET A 146 -13.58 -2.06 8.36
CA MET A 146 -12.17 -2.33 8.11
C MET A 146 -12.02 -3.04 6.76
N THR A 147 -11.32 -2.43 5.82
CA THR A 147 -10.94 -3.09 4.57
C THR A 147 -9.50 -3.57 4.65
N VAL A 148 -9.26 -4.82 4.28
CA VAL A 148 -7.99 -5.51 4.42
C VAL A 148 -7.52 -6.02 3.07
N GLY A 149 -6.24 -5.84 2.75
CA GLY A 149 -5.59 -6.42 1.59
C GLY A 149 -4.47 -7.34 2.04
N PHE A 150 -4.37 -8.52 1.43
CA PHE A 150 -3.28 -9.45 1.66
C PHE A 150 -2.70 -9.95 0.34
N ASP A 151 -1.37 -9.85 0.21
CA ASP A 151 -0.61 -10.35 -0.94
C ASP A 151 0.68 -11.04 -0.47
N VAL A 152 1.18 -11.96 -1.29
CA VAL A 152 2.39 -12.74 -1.03
C VAL A 152 3.39 -12.52 -2.14
N CYS A 153 4.60 -12.12 -1.77
CA CYS A 153 5.70 -11.98 -2.71
C CYS A 153 6.80 -12.99 -2.40
N HIS A 154 7.22 -13.76 -3.41
CA HIS A 154 8.35 -14.66 -3.32
C HIS A 154 9.66 -13.88 -3.41
N SER A 155 10.64 -14.22 -2.58
CA SER A 155 11.96 -13.59 -2.59
C SER A 155 12.74 -13.98 -3.84
N ALA A 156 13.25 -13.00 -4.59
CA ALA A 156 14.17 -13.28 -5.71
C ALA A 156 15.50 -13.91 -5.24
N LYS A 157 15.98 -13.57 -4.04
CA LYS A 157 17.26 -14.07 -3.49
C LYS A 157 17.16 -15.50 -2.95
N ASP A 158 15.99 -15.90 -2.45
CA ASP A 158 15.79 -17.20 -1.80
C ASP A 158 14.41 -17.73 -2.17
N ARG A 159 14.38 -18.68 -3.12
CA ARG A 159 13.13 -19.27 -3.62
C ARG A 159 12.34 -20.03 -2.56
N ASN A 160 12.95 -20.35 -1.42
CA ASN A 160 12.27 -20.98 -0.31
C ASN A 160 11.62 -19.98 0.65
N LYS A 161 11.86 -18.67 0.48
CA LYS A 161 11.27 -17.62 1.31
C LYS A 161 10.26 -16.79 0.55
N SER A 162 9.19 -16.48 1.26
CA SER A 162 8.11 -15.63 0.79
C SER A 162 7.72 -14.67 1.89
N TYR A 163 7.14 -13.54 1.52
CA TYR A 163 6.71 -12.50 2.45
C TYR A 163 5.22 -12.23 2.21
N GLY A 164 4.41 -12.50 3.24
CA GLY A 164 2.99 -12.17 3.27
C GLY A 164 2.81 -10.79 3.90
N ALA A 165 2.23 -9.85 3.16
CA ALA A 165 1.94 -8.52 3.66
C ALA A 165 0.44 -8.33 3.85
N LEU A 166 0.06 -7.77 4.99
CA LEU A 166 -1.32 -7.37 5.29
C LEU A 166 -1.37 -5.85 5.45
N VAL A 167 -2.32 -5.21 4.78
CA VAL A 167 -2.62 -3.78 4.95
C VAL A 167 -4.10 -3.61 5.27
N ALA A 168 -4.42 -2.92 6.35
CA ALA A 168 -5.79 -2.71 6.84
C ALA A 168 -6.10 -1.23 7.04
N THR A 169 -7.31 -0.79 6.68
CA THR A 169 -7.78 0.58 6.93
C THR A 169 -8.30 0.73 8.36
N MET A 170 -8.08 1.88 8.98
CA MET A 170 -8.57 2.18 10.34
C MET A 170 -9.88 2.99 10.35
N ASP A 171 -10.92 2.49 9.69
CA ASP A 171 -12.21 3.20 9.46
C ASP A 171 -12.05 4.49 8.65
N LEU A 172 -12.18 4.36 7.33
CA LEU A 172 -12.04 5.47 6.40
C LEU A 172 -13.08 6.59 6.56
N THR A 173 -14.14 6.38 7.37
CA THR A 173 -15.11 7.44 7.71
C THR A 173 -14.62 8.35 8.84
N ALA A 174 -13.72 7.85 9.69
CA ALA A 174 -13.25 8.54 10.90
C ALA A 174 -11.75 8.84 10.88
N SER A 175 -10.94 8.02 10.19
CA SER A 175 -9.48 8.11 10.15
C SER A 175 -8.94 7.77 8.77
N THR A 176 -7.87 8.45 8.38
CA THR A 176 -7.17 8.18 7.12
C THR A 176 -6.03 7.18 7.27
N ARG A 177 -5.95 6.53 8.44
CA ARG A 177 -4.83 5.67 8.79
C ARG A 177 -4.96 4.27 8.20
N TYR A 178 -3.79 3.70 7.97
CA TYR A 178 -3.59 2.32 7.55
C TYR A 178 -2.65 1.66 8.54
N TYR A 179 -2.94 0.40 8.82
CA TYR A 179 -2.03 -0.52 9.50
C TYR A 179 -1.42 -1.46 8.49
N SER A 180 -0.15 -1.78 8.68
CA SER A 180 0.60 -2.64 7.80
C SER A 180 1.53 -3.54 8.57
N THR A 181 1.59 -4.81 8.17
CA THR A 181 2.47 -5.81 8.75
C THR A 181 2.96 -6.77 7.68
N VAL A 182 4.14 -7.38 7.91
CA VAL A 182 4.75 -8.37 7.02
C VAL A 182 5.29 -9.53 7.83
N THR A 183 4.94 -10.73 7.42
CA THR A 183 5.48 -11.98 7.96
C THR A 183 6.31 -12.69 6.90
N GLN A 184 7.47 -13.19 7.31
CA GLN A 184 8.29 -14.07 6.48
C GLN A 184 7.82 -15.51 6.69
N HIS A 185 7.70 -16.26 5.60
CA HIS A 185 7.38 -17.68 5.64
C HIS A 185 8.22 -18.51 4.69
N MET A 186 8.38 -19.77 5.04
CA MET A 186 9.08 -20.76 4.24
C MET A 186 8.11 -21.50 3.32
N LYS A 187 8.62 -21.98 2.19
CA LYS A 187 7.84 -22.81 1.26
C LYS A 187 7.28 -24.04 1.98
N GLY A 188 5.96 -24.22 1.87
CA GLY A 188 5.24 -25.33 2.50
C GLY A 188 4.68 -25.02 3.90
N GLN A 189 4.96 -23.85 4.48
CA GLN A 189 4.26 -23.40 5.69
C GLN A 189 2.82 -22.96 5.37
N GLU A 190 1.92 -23.13 6.34
CA GLU A 190 0.52 -22.73 6.21
C GLU A 190 0.34 -21.23 6.42
N LEU A 191 -0.08 -20.52 5.37
CA LEU A 191 -0.34 -19.08 5.41
C LEU A 191 -1.52 -18.69 6.31
N SER A 192 -2.42 -19.63 6.61
CA SER A 192 -3.63 -19.41 7.42
C SER A 192 -3.32 -18.85 8.81
N ASN A 193 -2.27 -19.36 9.46
CA ASN A 193 -1.86 -18.91 10.79
C ASN A 193 -1.33 -17.47 10.77
N GLU A 194 -0.56 -17.13 9.75
CA GLU A 194 0.01 -15.78 9.57
C GLU A 194 -1.07 -14.75 9.26
N ILE A 195 -1.97 -15.04 8.32
CA ILE A 195 -3.10 -14.16 7.99
C ILE A 195 -3.88 -13.86 9.27
N THR A 196 -4.15 -14.89 10.07
CA THR A 196 -4.93 -14.68 11.30
C THR A 196 -4.17 -13.87 12.34
N MET A 197 -2.89 -14.14 12.55
CA MET A 197 -2.06 -13.36 13.47
C MET A 197 -1.98 -11.89 13.04
N ASN A 198 -1.72 -11.64 11.75
CA ASN A 198 -1.62 -10.29 11.20
C ASN A 198 -2.94 -9.52 11.31
N LEU A 199 -4.08 -10.18 11.04
CA LEU A 199 -5.39 -9.58 11.21
C LEU A 199 -5.70 -9.31 12.69
N THR A 200 -5.28 -10.20 13.60
CA THR A 200 -5.44 -10.01 15.05
C THR A 200 -4.71 -8.75 15.53
N CYS A 201 -3.49 -8.52 15.05
CA CYS A 201 -2.73 -7.29 15.33
C CYS A 201 -3.43 -6.05 14.76
N ALA A 202 -3.92 -6.12 13.52
CA ALA A 202 -4.69 -5.03 12.90
C ALA A 202 -5.97 -4.69 13.70
N LEU A 203 -6.68 -5.70 14.22
CA LEU A 203 -7.87 -5.51 15.05
C LEU A 203 -7.54 -4.90 16.42
N LYS A 204 -6.42 -5.29 17.02
CA LYS A 204 -5.92 -4.65 18.25
C LYS A 204 -5.58 -3.18 18.02
N ALA A 205 -4.91 -2.86 16.92
CA ALA A 205 -4.61 -1.48 16.53
C ALA A 205 -5.90 -0.67 16.30
N TYR A 206 -6.87 -1.25 15.59
CA TYR A 206 -8.18 -0.63 15.39
C TYR A 206 -8.90 -0.36 16.71
N ARG A 207 -8.94 -1.33 17.62
CA ARG A 207 -9.56 -1.16 18.95
C ARG A 207 -8.84 -0.12 19.80
N SER A 208 -7.51 -0.02 19.68
CA SER A 208 -6.73 1.00 20.37
C SER A 208 -7.09 2.42 19.89
N GLU A 209 -7.32 2.59 18.58
CA GLU A 209 -7.68 3.88 17.99
C GLU A 209 -9.15 4.27 18.20
N HIS A 210 -10.08 3.31 18.10
CA HIS A 210 -11.53 3.58 18.09
C HIS A 210 -12.27 3.13 19.35
N GLY A 211 -11.60 2.48 20.29
CA GLY A 211 -12.20 1.93 21.52
C GLY A 211 -13.06 0.67 21.31
N THR A 212 -13.31 0.26 20.08
CA THR A 212 -14.14 -0.90 19.72
C THR A 212 -13.57 -1.65 18.52
N LEU A 213 -14.02 -2.89 18.28
CA LEU A 213 -13.68 -3.65 17.08
C LEU A 213 -14.50 -3.13 15.87
N PRO A 214 -14.00 -3.30 14.63
CA PRO A 214 -14.77 -2.88 13.46
C PRO A 214 -16.07 -3.67 13.37
N LYS A 215 -17.14 -3.04 12.90
CA LYS A 215 -18.44 -3.70 12.72
C LYS A 215 -18.43 -4.69 11.57
N ARG A 216 -17.61 -4.43 10.54
CA ARG A 216 -17.50 -5.25 9.32
C ARG A 216 -16.05 -5.30 8.84
N ILE A 217 -15.66 -6.44 8.29
CA ILE A 217 -14.35 -6.65 7.66
C ILE A 217 -14.56 -7.02 6.18
N LEU A 218 -13.98 -6.23 5.28
CA LEU A 218 -13.91 -6.55 3.86
C LEU A 218 -12.49 -6.99 3.52
N PHE A 219 -12.27 -8.28 3.34
CA PHE A 219 -10.94 -8.88 3.15
C PHE A 219 -10.71 -9.22 1.69
N PHE A 220 -9.69 -8.62 1.08
CA PHE A 220 -9.26 -8.90 -0.28
C PHE A 220 -7.94 -9.68 -0.30
N ARG A 221 -7.96 -10.85 -0.92
CA ARG A 221 -6.82 -11.78 -1.02
C ARG A 221 -6.35 -11.88 -2.48
N ASP A 222 -5.14 -11.40 -2.77
CA ASP A 222 -4.56 -11.39 -4.12
C ASP A 222 -3.53 -12.51 -4.30
N GLY A 223 -3.34 -13.04 -5.51
CA GLY A 223 -2.29 -14.03 -5.79
C GLY A 223 -2.66 -15.48 -5.45
N VAL A 224 -3.95 -15.82 -5.50
CA VAL A 224 -4.45 -17.21 -5.37
C VAL A 224 -4.87 -17.73 -6.73
N GLY A 225 -4.38 -18.92 -7.12
CA GLY A 225 -4.81 -19.58 -8.35
C GLY A 225 -6.12 -20.36 -8.17
N ASP A 226 -6.86 -20.60 -9.25
CA ASP A 226 -8.15 -21.34 -9.21
C ASP A 226 -8.02 -22.73 -8.55
N GLY A 227 -6.92 -23.44 -8.82
CA GLY A 227 -6.65 -24.76 -8.23
C GLY A 227 -6.41 -24.76 -6.72
N GLN A 228 -6.23 -23.59 -6.10
CA GLN A 228 -5.97 -23.43 -4.66
C GLN A 228 -7.20 -22.96 -3.88
N LEU A 229 -8.30 -22.61 -4.54
CA LEU A 229 -9.48 -22.01 -3.89
C LEU A 229 -10.06 -22.90 -2.79
N TYR A 230 -10.19 -24.21 -3.06
CA TYR A 230 -10.69 -25.17 -2.07
C TYR A 230 -9.79 -25.24 -0.82
N GLN A 231 -8.47 -25.23 -1.02
CA GLN A 231 -7.52 -25.22 0.09
C GLN A 231 -7.63 -23.92 0.88
N VAL A 232 -7.63 -22.76 0.21
CA VAL A 232 -7.75 -21.43 0.85
C VAL A 232 -9.04 -21.31 1.65
N PHE A 233 -10.16 -21.80 1.13
CA PHE A 233 -11.42 -21.80 1.87
C PHE A 233 -11.32 -22.64 3.16
N ASN A 234 -10.83 -23.88 3.04
CA ASN A 234 -10.78 -24.78 4.19
C ASN A 234 -9.72 -24.42 5.23
N THR A 235 -8.62 -23.79 4.83
CA THR A 235 -7.52 -23.46 5.74
C THR A 235 -7.53 -22.00 6.17
N GLU A 236 -7.56 -21.04 5.23
CA GLU A 236 -7.48 -19.61 5.55
C GLU A 236 -8.83 -19.10 6.05
N VAL A 237 -9.91 -19.27 5.27
CA VAL A 237 -11.22 -18.67 5.58
C VAL A 237 -11.83 -19.26 6.85
N ASN A 238 -11.86 -20.59 6.98
CA ASN A 238 -12.44 -21.25 8.15
C ASN A 238 -11.64 -20.95 9.44
N CYS A 239 -10.30 -20.96 9.38
CA CYS A 239 -9.44 -20.63 10.52
C CYS A 239 -9.64 -19.17 10.95
N LEU A 240 -9.69 -18.26 9.97
CA LEU A 240 -9.91 -16.84 10.22
C LEU A 240 -11.27 -16.60 10.85
N LYS A 241 -12.34 -17.15 10.27
CA LYS A 241 -13.71 -17.03 10.80
C LYS A 241 -13.80 -17.50 12.24
N LYS A 242 -13.29 -18.71 12.54
CA LYS A 242 -13.34 -19.28 13.90
C LYS A 242 -12.66 -18.35 14.91
N LYS A 243 -11.43 -17.92 14.63
CA LYS A 243 -10.67 -17.05 15.55
C LYS A 243 -11.29 -15.66 15.68
N LEU A 244 -11.85 -15.10 14.60
CA LEU A 244 -12.55 -13.83 14.64
C LEU A 244 -13.83 -13.92 15.48
N ASP A 245 -14.64 -14.96 15.31
CA ASP A 245 -15.86 -15.15 16.10
C ASP A 245 -15.53 -15.26 17.59
N GLU A 246 -14.51 -16.04 17.96
CA GLU A 246 -14.02 -16.13 19.35
C GLU A 246 -13.59 -14.76 19.91
N MET A 247 -12.86 -13.96 19.12
CA MET A 247 -12.43 -12.62 19.51
C MET A 247 -13.59 -11.64 19.69
N TYR A 248 -14.58 -11.68 18.80
CA TYR A 248 -15.74 -10.78 18.82
C TYR A 248 -16.69 -11.12 19.96
N VAL A 249 -16.95 -12.41 20.20
CA VAL A 249 -17.75 -12.87 21.35
C VAL A 249 -17.08 -12.45 22.65
N SER A 250 -15.76 -12.63 22.77
CA SER A 250 -14.98 -12.18 23.93
C SER A 250 -15.01 -10.65 24.13
N ALA A 251 -15.22 -9.90 23.05
CA ALA A 251 -15.37 -8.44 23.08
C ALA A 251 -16.83 -7.98 23.30
N GLY A 252 -17.78 -8.90 23.51
CA GLY A 252 -19.19 -8.60 23.82
C GLY A 252 -20.12 -8.51 22.61
N PHE A 253 -19.69 -8.94 21.42
CA PHE A 253 -20.55 -8.99 20.23
C PHE A 253 -21.29 -10.33 20.16
N SER A 254 -22.63 -10.29 20.22
CA SER A 254 -23.48 -11.49 20.26
C SER A 254 -23.52 -12.30 18.96
N THR A 255 -23.24 -11.67 17.81
CA THR A 255 -23.41 -12.26 16.47
C THR A 255 -22.09 -12.66 15.80
N GLY A 256 -20.95 -12.60 16.50
CA GLY A 256 -19.64 -12.85 15.91
C GLY A 256 -19.19 -11.74 14.95
N CYS A 257 -18.20 -12.04 14.11
CA CYS A 257 -17.61 -11.08 13.16
C CYS A 257 -18.36 -11.08 11.83
N LEU A 258 -18.76 -9.90 11.34
CA LEU A 258 -19.27 -9.73 9.98
C LEU A 258 -18.10 -9.53 9.02
N MET A 259 -17.90 -10.43 8.07
CA MET A 259 -16.79 -10.47 7.15
C MET A 259 -17.22 -10.92 5.74
N ALA A 260 -16.69 -10.26 4.72
CA ALA A 260 -16.60 -10.82 3.38
C ALA A 260 -15.14 -11.08 3.00
N PHE A 261 -14.88 -12.28 2.48
CA PHE A 261 -13.56 -12.72 2.02
C PHE A 261 -13.59 -12.90 0.51
N ILE A 262 -12.86 -12.06 -0.20
CA ILE A 262 -12.90 -11.93 -1.65
C ILE A 262 -11.51 -12.22 -2.23
N ILE A 263 -11.42 -13.22 -3.10
CA ILE A 263 -10.23 -13.49 -3.92
C ILE A 263 -10.18 -12.50 -5.08
N VAL A 264 -9.03 -11.88 -5.29
CA VAL A 264 -8.77 -10.93 -6.38
C VAL A 264 -7.84 -11.57 -7.40
N SER A 265 -8.32 -11.73 -8.63
CA SER A 265 -7.59 -12.39 -9.71
C SER A 265 -7.33 -11.43 -10.88
N LYS A 266 -6.07 -11.01 -11.02
CA LYS A 266 -5.58 -10.14 -12.10
C LYS A 266 -5.13 -10.90 -13.36
N ARG A 267 -4.77 -12.17 -13.26
CA ARG A 267 -4.20 -12.94 -14.39
C ARG A 267 -5.27 -13.84 -14.98
N ILE A 268 -6.22 -13.23 -15.69
CA ILE A 268 -7.36 -13.91 -16.31
C ILE A 268 -7.31 -13.79 -17.83
N ASN A 269 -7.89 -14.77 -18.52
CA ASN A 269 -7.99 -14.80 -19.98
C ASN A 269 -9.23 -14.08 -20.51
N THR A 270 -10.26 -13.92 -19.68
CA THR A 270 -11.53 -13.28 -20.04
C THR A 270 -11.33 -11.84 -20.50
N ARG A 271 -11.88 -11.50 -21.66
CA ARG A 271 -11.94 -10.14 -22.22
C ARG A 271 -13.35 -9.90 -22.73
N TYR A 272 -13.87 -8.70 -22.52
CA TYR A 272 -15.17 -8.29 -23.05
C TYR A 272 -15.10 -6.85 -23.54
N PHE A 273 -15.96 -6.52 -24.49
CA PHE A 273 -15.96 -5.27 -25.24
C PHE A 273 -17.36 -4.70 -25.32
N VAL A 274 -17.47 -3.37 -25.28
CA VAL A 274 -18.72 -2.66 -25.53
C VAL A 274 -18.59 -2.01 -26.91
N ASN A 275 -19.43 -2.40 -27.87
CA ASN A 275 -19.39 -1.87 -29.25
C ASN A 275 -18.00 -1.93 -29.91
N ARG A 276 -17.30 -3.07 -29.75
CA ARG A 276 -15.91 -3.30 -30.24
C ARG A 276 -14.86 -2.35 -29.64
N GLN A 277 -15.18 -1.68 -28.53
CA GLN A 277 -14.28 -0.81 -27.79
C GLN A 277 -14.03 -1.35 -26.38
N ASN A 278 -12.95 -0.86 -25.76
CA ASN A 278 -12.67 -1.16 -24.36
C ASN A 278 -13.83 -0.63 -23.49
N PRO A 279 -14.31 -1.42 -22.52
CA PRO A 279 -15.30 -0.96 -21.55
C PRO A 279 -14.76 0.21 -20.72
N VAL A 280 -15.66 1.08 -20.26
CA VAL A 280 -15.31 2.21 -19.40
C VAL A 280 -15.03 1.74 -17.97
N PRO A 281 -14.16 2.44 -17.21
CA PRO A 281 -14.01 2.21 -15.77
C PRO A 281 -15.35 2.24 -15.04
N GLY A 282 -15.58 1.26 -14.17
CA GLY A 282 -16.85 1.03 -13.48
C GLY A 282 -17.74 -0.03 -14.15
N THR A 283 -17.37 -0.56 -15.32
CA THR A 283 -18.12 -1.66 -15.95
C THR A 283 -18.01 -2.92 -15.09
N VAL A 284 -19.17 -3.47 -14.70
CA VAL A 284 -19.29 -4.72 -13.94
C VAL A 284 -19.97 -5.77 -14.83
N VAL A 285 -19.51 -7.02 -14.73
CA VAL A 285 -20.18 -8.18 -15.32
C VAL A 285 -20.28 -9.26 -14.26
N ASP A 286 -21.49 -9.56 -13.83
CA ASP A 286 -21.82 -10.51 -12.76
C ASP A 286 -22.75 -11.66 -13.20
N ASP A 287 -23.05 -11.73 -14.51
CA ASP A 287 -23.87 -12.78 -15.11
C ASP A 287 -23.26 -13.30 -16.42
N VAL A 288 -23.75 -14.45 -16.89
CA VAL A 288 -23.44 -15.15 -18.16
C VAL A 288 -22.03 -15.72 -18.26
N ILE A 289 -21.00 -14.92 -17.98
CA ILE A 289 -19.58 -15.31 -18.09
C ILE A 289 -18.93 -15.62 -16.73
N THR A 290 -19.69 -15.42 -15.65
CA THR A 290 -19.39 -15.88 -14.29
C THR A 290 -19.58 -17.38 -14.17
N LEU A 291 -19.10 -17.96 -13.07
CA LEU A 291 -19.21 -19.40 -12.84
C LEU A 291 -20.47 -19.71 -12.02
N PRO A 292 -21.39 -20.58 -12.46
CA PRO A 292 -22.66 -20.84 -11.78
C PRO A 292 -22.50 -21.29 -10.32
N GLU A 293 -21.40 -21.96 -10.00
CA GLU A 293 -21.09 -22.44 -8.66
C GLU A 293 -20.41 -21.40 -7.76
N ARG A 294 -20.06 -20.23 -8.29
CA ARG A 294 -19.32 -19.17 -7.57
C ARG A 294 -20.19 -17.95 -7.35
N TYR A 295 -19.94 -17.28 -6.23
CA TYR A 295 -20.36 -15.90 -6.06
C TYR A 295 -19.23 -14.99 -6.57
N ASP A 296 -19.16 -14.78 -7.89
CA ASP A 296 -18.11 -13.99 -8.52
C ASP A 296 -18.64 -12.90 -9.46
N PHE A 297 -17.77 -11.93 -9.74
CA PHE A 297 -18.02 -10.86 -10.70
C PHE A 297 -16.70 -10.34 -11.29
N PHE A 298 -16.81 -9.73 -12.47
CA PHE A 298 -15.71 -9.02 -13.11
C PHE A 298 -15.92 -7.52 -13.00
N LEU A 299 -14.85 -6.78 -12.74
CA LEU A 299 -14.88 -5.32 -12.72
C LEU A 299 -13.72 -4.76 -13.56
N VAL A 300 -14.07 -3.88 -14.50
CA VAL A 300 -13.12 -2.98 -15.17
C VAL A 300 -12.98 -1.74 -14.33
N SER A 301 -11.91 -1.63 -13.54
CA SER A 301 -11.70 -0.44 -12.71
C SER A 301 -10.75 0.58 -13.34
N GLN A 302 -9.90 0.19 -14.29
CA GLN A 302 -8.87 1.06 -14.88
C GLN A 302 -8.98 1.12 -16.41
N SER A 303 -8.83 2.32 -16.98
CA SER A 303 -8.69 2.53 -18.42
C SER A 303 -7.25 2.36 -18.88
N VAL A 304 -7.03 1.76 -20.05
CA VAL A 304 -5.70 1.67 -20.68
C VAL A 304 -5.59 2.65 -21.85
N ARG A 305 -4.39 3.22 -22.06
CA ARG A 305 -4.13 4.12 -23.20
C ARG A 305 -3.93 3.38 -24.52
N GLN A 306 -3.40 2.16 -24.44
CA GLN A 306 -3.10 1.31 -25.58
C GLN A 306 -3.40 -0.14 -25.22
N GLY A 307 -3.88 -0.90 -26.22
CA GLY A 307 -4.21 -2.31 -26.08
C GLY A 307 -5.59 -2.56 -25.47
N THR A 308 -5.82 -3.81 -25.09
CA THR A 308 -7.11 -4.29 -24.56
C THR A 308 -7.14 -4.24 -23.04
N VAL A 309 -8.21 -3.67 -22.48
CA VAL A 309 -8.44 -3.67 -21.03
C VAL A 309 -8.58 -5.11 -20.54
N SER A 310 -7.84 -5.44 -19.48
CA SER A 310 -7.99 -6.72 -18.79
C SER A 310 -8.81 -6.51 -17.52
N PRO A 311 -10.05 -7.04 -17.44
CA PRO A 311 -10.85 -6.93 -16.22
C PRO A 311 -10.17 -7.62 -15.04
N THR A 312 -10.67 -7.35 -13.84
CA THR A 312 -10.27 -8.07 -12.62
C THR A 312 -11.42 -8.93 -12.16
N SER A 313 -11.15 -10.20 -11.89
CA SER A 313 -12.13 -11.14 -11.33
C SER A 313 -12.10 -11.06 -9.80
N TYR A 314 -13.29 -11.02 -9.21
CA TYR A 314 -13.51 -11.02 -7.77
C TYR A 314 -14.39 -12.20 -7.43
N ASN A 315 -13.89 -13.12 -6.62
CA ASN A 315 -14.63 -14.31 -6.19
C ASN A 315 -14.84 -14.27 -4.68
N VAL A 316 -16.09 -14.15 -4.25
CA VAL A 316 -16.49 -14.06 -2.85
C VAL A 316 -16.59 -15.47 -2.28
N LEU A 317 -15.57 -15.89 -1.53
CA LEU A 317 -15.52 -17.22 -0.93
C LEU A 317 -16.36 -17.31 0.35
N HIS A 318 -16.51 -16.21 1.05
CA HIS A 318 -17.33 -16.12 2.25
C HIS A 318 -17.94 -14.74 2.35
N ASP A 319 -19.22 -14.68 2.71
CA ASP A 319 -19.90 -13.43 3.04
C ASP A 319 -20.99 -13.70 4.09
N ASN A 320 -20.90 -13.01 5.22
CA ASN A 320 -21.96 -12.93 6.21
C ASN A 320 -22.27 -11.46 6.58
N MET A 321 -21.85 -10.47 5.77
CA MET A 321 -22.05 -9.05 6.07
C MET A 321 -23.49 -8.58 5.91
N GLY A 322 -24.32 -9.36 5.21
CA GLY A 322 -25.73 -9.04 4.92
C GLY A 322 -25.87 -7.88 3.93
N LEU A 323 -24.84 -7.58 3.14
CA LEU A 323 -24.91 -6.58 2.09
C LEU A 323 -25.36 -7.25 0.79
N PRO A 324 -26.23 -6.62 -0.02
CA PRO A 324 -26.52 -7.12 -1.35
C PRO A 324 -25.30 -7.00 -2.27
N ALA A 325 -25.28 -7.81 -3.33
CA ALA A 325 -24.12 -7.94 -4.22
C ALA A 325 -23.69 -6.61 -4.88
N ASP A 326 -24.66 -5.77 -5.27
CA ASP A 326 -24.42 -4.45 -5.83
C ASP A 326 -23.57 -3.57 -4.88
N LYS A 327 -23.82 -3.66 -3.56
CA LYS A 327 -23.07 -2.89 -2.56
C LYS A 327 -21.64 -3.38 -2.44
N ILE A 328 -21.40 -4.70 -2.50
CA ILE A 328 -20.04 -5.25 -2.48
C ILE A 328 -19.26 -4.82 -3.73
N GLN A 329 -19.91 -4.84 -4.90
CA GLN A 329 -19.32 -4.38 -6.16
C GLN A 329 -18.97 -2.87 -6.11
N ILE A 330 -19.90 -2.03 -5.63
CA ILE A 330 -19.68 -0.59 -5.47
C ILE A 330 -18.57 -0.31 -4.47
N LEU A 331 -18.54 -1.00 -3.32
CA LEU A 331 -17.47 -0.87 -2.33
C LEU A 331 -16.12 -1.28 -2.94
N THR A 332 -16.08 -2.38 -3.67
CA THR A 332 -14.86 -2.84 -4.37
C THR A 332 -14.35 -1.79 -5.34
N TYR A 333 -15.22 -1.20 -6.16
CA TYR A 333 -14.84 -0.13 -7.08
C TYR A 333 -14.38 1.14 -6.34
N LYS A 334 -15.07 1.55 -5.28
CA LYS A 334 -14.64 2.64 -4.40
C LYS A 334 -13.21 2.41 -3.90
N MET A 335 -12.90 1.20 -3.41
CA MET A 335 -11.56 0.88 -2.91
C MET A 335 -10.46 0.97 -3.98
N THR A 336 -10.76 0.92 -5.28
CA THR A 336 -9.74 1.09 -6.34
C THR A 336 -9.28 2.54 -6.53
N HIS A 337 -9.91 3.51 -5.88
CA HIS A 337 -9.61 4.94 -5.99
C HIS A 337 -8.63 5.43 -4.92
N LEU A 338 -8.24 4.60 -3.94
CA LEU A 338 -7.55 5.05 -2.72
C LEU A 338 -6.04 4.79 -2.71
N TYR A 339 -5.41 4.61 -3.88
CA TYR A 339 -3.97 4.39 -3.96
C TYR A 339 -3.21 5.68 -4.27
N TYR A 340 -2.53 6.23 -3.27
CA TYR A 340 -2.00 7.60 -3.31
C TYR A 340 -0.82 7.84 -4.27
N ASN A 341 -0.15 6.78 -4.72
CA ASN A 341 0.91 6.89 -5.73
C ASN A 341 0.37 7.01 -7.17
N TRP A 342 -0.95 6.94 -7.39
CA TRP A 342 -1.58 7.07 -8.71
C TRP A 342 -2.85 7.91 -8.63
N SER A 343 -2.86 9.06 -9.33
CA SER A 343 -4.01 9.96 -9.42
C SER A 343 -5.07 9.44 -10.40
N GLY A 344 -5.69 8.32 -10.07
CA GLY A 344 -6.69 7.65 -10.88
C GLY A 344 -7.08 6.31 -10.27
N THR A 345 -7.90 5.54 -10.98
CA THR A 345 -8.28 4.21 -10.54
C THR A 345 -7.19 3.18 -10.82
N LEU A 346 -7.08 2.21 -9.93
CA LEU A 346 -6.25 1.03 -10.10
C LEU A 346 -7.06 -0.17 -10.57
N ARG A 347 -6.37 -1.15 -11.14
CA ARG A 347 -6.91 -2.46 -11.50
C ARG A 347 -7.42 -3.29 -10.31
N VAL A 348 -6.89 -3.05 -9.11
CA VAL A 348 -7.24 -3.76 -7.86
C VAL A 348 -7.55 -2.76 -6.75
N PRO A 349 -8.22 -3.19 -5.66
CA PRO A 349 -8.41 -2.36 -4.48
C PRO A 349 -7.08 -1.82 -3.94
N ALA A 350 -7.08 -0.60 -3.42
CA ALA A 350 -5.87 0.08 -2.95
C ALA A 350 -5.14 -0.74 -1.88
N VAL A 351 -5.87 -1.39 -0.97
CA VAL A 351 -5.27 -2.26 0.07
C VAL A 351 -4.51 -3.46 -0.52
N CYS A 352 -4.97 -4.04 -1.63
CA CYS A 352 -4.23 -5.09 -2.34
C CYS A 352 -2.95 -4.53 -2.95
N GLN A 353 -3.04 -3.36 -3.59
CA GLN A 353 -1.86 -2.72 -4.18
C GLN A 353 -0.85 -2.31 -3.10
N TYR A 354 -1.30 -1.84 -1.94
CA TYR A 354 -0.45 -1.52 -0.81
C TYR A 354 0.22 -2.78 -0.24
N ALA A 355 -0.53 -3.86 -0.02
CA ALA A 355 0.01 -5.15 0.41
C ALA A 355 1.07 -5.65 -0.59
N HIS A 356 0.78 -5.61 -1.89
CA HIS A 356 1.73 -5.97 -2.93
C HIS A 356 3.01 -5.13 -2.87
N LYS A 357 2.89 -3.80 -2.75
CA LYS A 357 4.04 -2.89 -2.66
C LYS A 357 4.90 -3.17 -1.44
N LEU A 358 4.26 -3.42 -0.31
CA LEU A 358 4.94 -3.74 0.94
C LEU A 358 5.64 -5.11 0.85
N ALA A 359 4.95 -6.16 0.41
CA ALA A 359 5.54 -7.49 0.21
C ALA A 359 6.72 -7.44 -0.76
N PHE A 360 6.57 -6.72 -1.88
CA PHE A 360 7.63 -6.54 -2.88
C PHE A 360 8.84 -5.80 -2.31
N LEU A 361 8.63 -4.70 -1.58
CA LEU A 361 9.72 -3.96 -0.93
C LEU A 361 10.50 -4.86 0.04
N VAL A 362 9.80 -5.68 0.82
CA VAL A 362 10.46 -6.59 1.77
C VAL A 362 11.17 -7.72 1.03
N ALA A 363 10.54 -8.33 0.03
CA ALA A 363 11.09 -9.44 -0.74
C ALA A 363 12.34 -9.06 -1.52
N GLU A 364 12.35 -7.89 -2.16
CA GLU A 364 13.40 -7.47 -3.08
C GLU A 364 14.48 -6.60 -2.43
N SER A 365 14.15 -5.80 -1.40
CA SER A 365 15.07 -4.81 -0.85
C SER A 365 15.44 -5.03 0.62
N ILE A 366 14.51 -5.42 1.49
CA ILE A 366 14.79 -5.46 2.94
C ILE A 366 15.23 -6.86 3.41
N HIS A 367 14.61 -7.91 2.87
CA HIS A 367 14.81 -9.34 3.17
C HIS A 367 14.69 -9.71 4.66
N ARG A 368 13.88 -8.97 5.41
CA ARG A 368 13.49 -9.23 6.81
C ARG A 368 12.28 -8.38 7.16
N ALA A 369 11.57 -8.72 8.23
CA ALA A 369 10.44 -7.94 8.73
C ALA A 369 10.88 -6.49 9.09
N PRO A 370 10.17 -5.46 8.62
CA PRO A 370 10.36 -4.07 9.05
C PRO A 370 10.02 -3.88 10.53
N SER A 371 10.48 -2.76 11.11
CA SER A 371 10.18 -2.42 12.50
C SER A 371 8.70 -2.05 12.71
N ASN A 372 8.13 -2.52 13.81
CA ASN A 372 6.74 -2.23 14.20
C ASN A 372 6.47 -0.73 14.41
N ALA A 373 7.51 0.09 14.62
CA ALA A 373 7.36 1.55 14.72
C ALA A 373 6.76 2.19 13.45
N LEU A 374 6.84 1.50 12.30
CA LEU A 374 6.31 1.96 11.02
C LEU A 374 4.94 1.32 10.67
N GLU A 375 4.35 0.50 11.55
CA GLU A 375 3.14 -0.28 11.24
C GLU A 375 1.94 0.60 10.87
N ASN A 376 1.84 1.79 11.48
CA ASN A 376 0.79 2.77 11.21
C ASN A 376 1.18 3.80 10.14
N GLN A 377 2.14 3.47 9.27
CA GLN A 377 2.65 4.34 8.21
C GLN A 377 2.62 3.69 6.83
N LEU A 378 2.38 4.48 5.78
CA LEU A 378 2.55 4.04 4.39
C LEU A 378 4.02 4.19 3.93
N TYR A 379 4.98 3.79 4.77
CA TYR A 379 6.43 3.99 4.56
C TYR A 379 6.99 3.30 3.30
N PHE A 380 6.28 2.28 2.83
CA PHE A 380 6.66 1.41 1.71
C PHE A 380 6.31 1.98 0.33
N LEU A 381 5.71 3.18 0.27
CA LEU A 381 5.34 3.83 -1.00
C LEU A 381 6.50 4.31 -1.86
#